data_AF-E2SIJ0-F1
#
_entry.id   AF-E2SIJ0-F1
#
_cell.length_a   1.000
_cell.length_b   1.000
_cell.length_c   1.000
_cell.angle_alpha   90.00
_cell.angle_beta   90.00
_cell.angle_gamma   90.00
#
_symmetry.space_group_name_H-M   'P 1'
#
loop_
_entity.id
_entity.type
_entity.pdbx_description
1 polymer ?
#
loop_
_entity_poly.entity_id
_entity_poly.type
_entity_poly.pdbx_seq_one_letter_code
_entity_poly.pdbx_strand_id
1 'polypeptide(L)'
;MQWKLTHKHNHECIENKGGKTLSYDPNLGIQIIEQDGFAFKDLDNNGMLDPYEDWRLPLTDRIQDFTSRFVLWQEGDCLYYRKGKIELSREFCDWMEHCDNRSMILQAVDPDLENEEYLKENYILAMLLLMFDNDLDTGKEDYLLQLIVQSMDLGVLENIIYSIMEALKKYVTKRSAGVQQELIL
;
A
#
# COMPACT_ATOMS: atom_id res chain seq x y z
N MET A 1 22.58 -10.50 6.46
CA MET A 1 21.31 -10.60 5.70
C MET A 1 20.20 -10.89 6.71
N GLN A 2 19.29 -9.94 6.91
CA GLN A 2 18.16 -10.10 7.84
C GLN A 2 16.88 -10.50 7.11
N TRP A 3 16.92 -10.63 5.78
CA TRP A 3 15.77 -11.06 5.00
C TRP A 3 16.07 -12.33 4.18
N LYS A 4 15.02 -13.02 3.75
CA LYS A 4 15.10 -14.14 2.80
C LYS A 4 13.85 -14.18 1.92
N LEU A 5 14.01 -14.72 0.72
CA LEU A 5 12.89 -15.08 -0.14
C LEU A 5 12.38 -16.47 0.24
N THR A 6 11.11 -16.56 0.62
CA THR A 6 10.43 -17.82 0.95
C THR A 6 9.33 -18.10 -0.06
N HIS A 7 9.25 -19.34 -0.53
CA HIS A 7 8.12 -19.80 -1.33
C HIS A 7 6.99 -20.28 -0.40
N LYS A 8 5.87 -19.55 -0.38
CA LYS A 8 4.62 -20.02 0.24
C LYS A 8 3.77 -20.72 -0.83
N HIS A 9 2.81 -21.54 -0.40
CA HIS A 9 2.03 -22.44 -1.27
C HIS A 9 1.62 -21.86 -2.65
N ASN A 10 1.20 -20.59 -2.71
CA ASN A 10 0.66 -19.96 -3.92
C ASN A 10 1.36 -18.66 -4.35
N HIS A 11 2.36 -18.16 -3.60
CA HIS A 11 3.08 -16.91 -3.89
C HIS A 11 4.43 -16.89 -3.16
N GLU A 12 5.35 -16.03 -3.60
CA GLU A 12 6.60 -15.81 -2.89
C GLU A 12 6.48 -14.65 -1.90
N CYS A 13 7.30 -14.68 -0.86
CA CYS A 13 7.35 -13.64 0.15
C CYS A 13 8.79 -13.29 0.49
N ILE A 14 9.00 -12.01 0.80
CA ILE A 14 10.20 -11.52 1.43
C ILE A 14 9.95 -11.52 2.93
N GLU A 15 10.63 -12.40 3.66
CA GLU A 15 10.57 -12.44 5.12
C GLU A 15 11.70 -11.59 5.70
N ASN A 16 11.40 -10.37 6.16
CA ASN A 16 12.33 -9.56 6.95
C ASN A 16 12.30 -10.02 8.42
N LYS A 17 13.42 -10.57 8.91
CA LYS A 17 13.56 -10.98 10.31
C LYS A 17 13.49 -9.76 11.23
N GLY A 18 12.47 -9.72 12.10
CA GLY A 18 12.22 -8.57 12.98
C GLY A 18 11.61 -7.38 12.27
N GLY A 19 11.08 -7.57 11.05
CA GLY A 19 10.43 -6.56 10.23
C GLY A 19 9.19 -7.08 9.53
N LYS A 20 8.72 -6.38 8.51
CA LYS A 20 7.53 -6.78 7.74
C LYS A 20 7.83 -7.92 6.76
N THR A 21 6.91 -8.87 6.68
CA THR A 21 6.87 -9.78 5.53
C THR A 21 6.22 -9.04 4.37
N LEU A 22 6.73 -9.17 3.15
CA LEU A 22 6.14 -8.57 1.95
C LEU A 22 5.79 -9.69 0.97
N SER A 23 4.60 -9.62 0.36
CA SER A 23 4.28 -10.43 -0.82
C SER A 23 5.24 -10.05 -1.94
N TYR A 24 5.64 -11.01 -2.76
CA TYR A 24 6.55 -10.73 -3.88
C TYR A 24 6.36 -11.77 -4.99
N ASP A 25 6.34 -11.32 -6.25
CA ASP A 25 6.47 -12.19 -7.42
C ASP A 25 7.67 -11.74 -8.26
N PRO A 26 8.76 -12.53 -8.31
CA PRO A 26 9.97 -12.18 -9.06
C PRO A 26 9.73 -12.09 -10.57
N ASN A 27 8.62 -12.65 -11.07
CA ASN A 27 8.28 -12.61 -12.49
C ASN A 27 7.57 -11.31 -12.89
N LEU A 28 7.16 -10.47 -11.92
CA LEU A 28 6.43 -9.22 -12.17
C LEU A 28 7.33 -7.98 -12.26
N GLY A 29 8.64 -8.13 -12.05
CA GLY A 29 9.63 -7.10 -12.38
C GLY A 29 9.83 -6.00 -11.34
N ILE A 30 9.21 -6.11 -10.16
CA ILE A 30 9.57 -5.27 -9.01
C ILE A 30 11.00 -5.58 -8.59
N GLN A 31 11.85 -4.55 -8.50
CA GLN A 31 13.19 -4.70 -7.95
C GLN A 31 13.15 -4.64 -6.43
N ILE A 32 14.12 -5.29 -5.80
CA ILE A 32 14.27 -5.28 -4.34
C ILE A 32 15.48 -4.44 -3.95
N ILE A 33 15.25 -3.52 -3.03
CA ILE A 33 16.29 -2.69 -2.42
C ILE A 33 16.67 -3.33 -1.10
N GLU A 34 17.96 -3.56 -0.89
CA GLU A 34 18.48 -3.98 0.42
C GLU A 34 19.12 -2.79 1.13
N GLN A 35 18.62 -2.47 2.32
CA GLN A 35 19.18 -1.42 3.18
C GLN A 35 19.12 -1.86 4.64
N ASP A 36 20.22 -1.64 5.38
CA ASP A 36 20.37 -2.04 6.79
C ASP A 36 20.10 -3.54 7.07
N GLY A 37 20.21 -4.37 6.04
CA GLY A 37 19.94 -5.80 6.08
C GLY A 37 18.47 -6.19 5.93
N PHE A 38 17.58 -5.23 5.70
CA PHE A 38 16.17 -5.40 5.34
C PHE A 38 15.95 -5.23 3.84
N ALA A 39 14.86 -5.79 3.32
CA ALA A 39 14.42 -5.70 1.94
C ALA A 39 13.13 -4.89 1.78
N PHE A 40 13.10 -4.10 0.70
CA PHE A 40 12.03 -3.18 0.32
C PHE A 40 11.70 -3.34 -1.17
N LYS A 41 10.45 -3.05 -1.56
CA LYS A 41 10.04 -3.03 -2.97
C LYS A 41 10.40 -1.67 -3.57
N ASP A 42 11.11 -1.68 -4.69
CA ASP A 42 11.35 -0.49 -5.53
C ASP A 42 10.14 -0.29 -6.47
N LEU A 43 9.22 0.58 -6.05
CA LEU A 43 7.93 0.77 -6.68
C LEU A 43 7.99 1.76 -7.84
N ASP A 44 8.88 2.75 -7.78
CA ASP A 44 9.13 3.69 -8.89
C ASP A 44 10.30 3.27 -9.79
N ASN A 45 11.03 2.22 -9.41
CA ASN A 45 12.16 1.65 -10.15
C ASN A 45 13.32 2.66 -10.30
N ASN A 46 13.58 3.45 -9.26
CA ASN A 46 14.68 4.42 -9.23
C ASN A 46 15.96 3.88 -8.57
N GLY A 47 15.90 2.70 -7.93
CA GLY A 47 17.02 2.04 -7.27
C GLY A 47 17.45 2.65 -5.93
N MET A 48 16.66 3.56 -5.36
CA MET A 48 16.88 4.23 -4.09
C MET A 48 15.71 3.96 -3.15
N LEU A 49 15.98 3.72 -1.87
CA LEU A 49 14.91 3.54 -0.90
C LEU A 49 14.25 4.89 -0.62
N ASP A 50 13.11 5.15 -1.24
CA ASP A 50 12.35 6.36 -0.98
C ASP A 50 11.56 6.25 0.33
N PRO A 51 11.29 7.38 1.02
CA PRO A 51 10.57 7.34 2.29
C PRO A 51 9.21 6.63 2.19
N TYR A 52 8.44 6.84 1.12
CA TYR A 52 7.15 6.15 0.97
C TYR A 52 7.27 4.62 0.81
N GLU A 53 8.42 4.09 0.37
CA GLU A 53 8.70 2.66 0.22
C GLU A 53 9.26 2.03 1.50
N ASP A 54 9.84 2.86 2.37
CA ASP A 54 10.39 2.43 3.65
C ASP A 54 9.29 2.15 4.67
N TRP A 55 8.83 0.91 4.71
CA TRP A 55 7.80 0.44 5.64
C TRP A 55 8.15 0.59 7.13
N ARG A 56 9.40 0.95 7.48
CA ARG A 56 9.84 1.23 8.85
C ARG A 56 9.44 2.62 9.31
N LEU A 57 9.17 3.55 8.39
CA LEU A 57 8.77 4.91 8.70
C LEU A 57 7.29 5.00 9.11
N PRO A 58 6.92 5.99 9.95
CA PRO A 58 5.53 6.28 10.24
C PRO A 58 4.73 6.50 8.95
N LEU A 59 3.51 5.96 8.91
CA LEU A 59 2.63 6.06 7.75
C LEU A 59 2.35 7.51 7.37
N THR A 60 2.23 8.40 8.37
CA THR A 60 2.10 9.85 8.16
C THR A 60 3.24 10.41 7.30
N ASP A 61 4.50 10.09 7.63
CA ASP A 61 5.67 10.57 6.89
C ASP A 61 5.72 9.99 5.48
N ARG A 62 5.31 8.73 5.34
CA ARG A 62 5.24 8.05 4.04
C ARG A 62 4.19 8.66 3.13
N ILE A 63 3.01 9.01 3.65
CA ILE A 63 1.97 9.71 2.89
C ILE A 63 2.47 11.10 2.47
N GLN A 64 3.18 11.82 3.35
CA GLN A 64 3.72 13.13 3.01
C GLN A 64 4.75 13.06 1.88
N ASP A 65 5.67 12.10 1.93
CA ASP A 65 6.61 11.86 0.82
C ASP A 65 5.85 11.51 -0.47
N PHE A 66 4.93 10.54 -0.39
CA PHE A 66 4.15 10.06 -1.53
C PHE A 66 3.36 11.18 -2.23
N THR A 67 2.65 11.99 -1.43
CA THR A 67 1.85 13.12 -1.93
C THR A 67 2.72 14.21 -2.57
N SER A 68 3.87 14.52 -1.96
CA SER A 68 4.81 15.52 -2.48
C SER A 68 5.46 15.09 -3.80
N ARG A 69 5.81 13.81 -3.92
CA ARG A 69 6.50 13.22 -5.07
C ARG A 69 5.62 13.17 -6.31
N PHE A 70 4.41 12.65 -6.15
CA PHE A 70 3.47 12.44 -7.25
C PHE A 70 2.52 13.61 -7.48
N VAL A 71 2.62 14.67 -6.66
CA VAL A 71 1.68 15.81 -6.67
C VAL A 71 0.25 15.30 -6.57
N LEU A 72 0.03 14.44 -5.57
CA LEU A 72 -1.21 13.73 -5.31
C LEU A 72 -1.73 14.18 -3.94
N TRP A 73 -3.01 14.48 -3.82
CA TRP A 73 -3.63 14.71 -2.51
C TRP A 73 -5.10 14.28 -2.50
N GLN A 74 -5.63 14.07 -1.31
CA GLN A 74 -7.01 13.65 -1.10
C GLN A 74 -7.83 14.81 -0.52
N GLU A 75 -9.06 14.97 -0.98
CA GLU A 75 -10.08 15.75 -0.26
C GLU A 75 -11.41 14.99 -0.29
N GLY A 76 -11.85 14.53 0.89
CA GLY A 76 -13.02 13.64 0.99
C GLY A 76 -12.83 12.38 0.14
N ASP A 77 -13.77 12.14 -0.78
CA ASP A 77 -13.78 10.98 -1.68
C ASP A 77 -13.16 11.28 -3.05
N CYS A 78 -12.33 12.32 -3.13
CA CYS A 78 -11.67 12.75 -4.35
C CYS A 78 -10.16 12.62 -4.21
N LEU A 79 -9.53 12.10 -5.26
CA LEU A 79 -8.08 12.15 -5.43
C LEU A 79 -7.74 13.21 -6.48
N TYR A 80 -6.90 14.15 -6.12
CA TYR A 80 -6.39 15.17 -7.00
C TYR A 80 -4.95 14.84 -7.34
N TYR A 81 -4.60 14.96 -8.61
CA TYR A 81 -3.27 14.66 -9.09
C TYR A 81 -2.88 15.65 -10.19
N ARG A 82 -1.63 15.59 -10.68
CA ARG A 82 -1.06 16.57 -11.63
C ARG A 82 -1.95 16.93 -12.84
N LYS A 83 -2.79 16.02 -13.34
CA LYS A 83 -3.60 16.25 -14.56
C LYS A 83 -5.09 16.45 -14.31
N GLY A 84 -5.58 16.24 -13.08
CA GLY A 84 -7.00 16.38 -12.84
C GLY A 84 -7.47 15.88 -11.48
N LYS A 85 -8.76 15.61 -11.43
CA LYS A 85 -9.49 15.14 -10.26
C LYS A 85 -10.15 13.82 -10.61
N ILE A 86 -10.01 12.85 -9.73
CA ILE A 86 -10.69 11.57 -9.78
C ILE A 86 -11.70 11.57 -8.65
N GLU A 87 -12.98 11.51 -9.01
CA GLU A 87 -14.06 11.25 -8.06
C GLU A 87 -14.23 9.75 -7.92
N LEU A 88 -14.12 9.23 -6.70
CA LEU A 88 -14.35 7.81 -6.45
C LEU A 88 -15.82 7.46 -6.66
N SER A 89 -16.09 6.22 -7.07
CA SER A 89 -17.46 5.76 -7.28
C SER A 89 -18.19 5.69 -5.94
N ARG A 90 -19.48 6.05 -5.93
CA ARG A 90 -20.32 5.93 -4.73
C ARG A 90 -20.31 4.53 -4.14
N GLU A 91 -20.33 3.51 -4.99
CA GLU A 91 -20.23 2.11 -4.56
C GLU A 91 -18.95 1.85 -3.75
N PHE A 92 -17.82 2.41 -4.18
CA PHE A 92 -16.56 2.28 -3.45
C PHE A 92 -16.59 3.06 -2.14
N CYS A 93 -17.10 4.30 -2.15
CA CYS A 93 -17.21 5.12 -0.94
C CYS A 93 -18.12 4.46 0.11
N ASP A 94 -19.31 4.03 -0.30
CA ASP A 94 -20.26 3.31 0.55
C ASP A 94 -19.59 2.06 1.13
N TRP A 95 -18.86 1.31 0.31
CA TRP A 95 -18.12 0.13 0.77
C TRP A 95 -17.01 0.50 1.77
N MET A 96 -16.26 1.58 1.54
CA MET A 96 -15.20 2.07 2.43
C MET A 96 -15.75 2.53 3.79
N GLU A 97 -16.95 3.12 3.83
CA GLU A 97 -17.60 3.49 5.10
C GLU A 97 -18.02 2.27 5.94
N HIS A 98 -18.38 1.16 5.28
CA HIS A 98 -18.77 -0.07 5.95
C HIS A 98 -17.58 -0.95 6.33
N CYS A 99 -16.47 -0.84 5.61
CA CYS A 99 -15.21 -1.44 6.02
C CYS A 99 -14.64 -0.61 7.16
N ASP A 100 -14.26 -1.23 8.27
CA ASP A 100 -13.66 -0.53 9.41
C ASP A 100 -12.20 -0.10 9.09
N ASN A 101 -12.06 0.75 8.06
CA ASN A 101 -10.81 1.23 7.51
C ASN A 101 -9.98 1.98 8.58
N ARG A 102 -10.65 2.70 9.49
CA ARG A 102 -10.00 3.36 10.63
C ARG A 102 -9.35 2.34 11.55
N SER A 103 -10.08 1.30 11.97
CA SER A 103 -9.49 0.25 12.81
C SER A 103 -8.35 -0.46 12.09
N MET A 104 -8.48 -0.70 10.78
CA MET A 104 -7.40 -1.29 9.99
C MET A 104 -6.13 -0.44 9.95
N ILE A 105 -6.26 0.87 9.72
CA ILE A 105 -5.12 1.79 9.72
C ILE A 105 -4.49 1.80 11.11
N LEU A 106 -5.29 1.97 12.16
CA LEU A 106 -4.81 2.03 13.54
C LEU A 106 -4.14 0.73 14.03
N GLN A 107 -4.58 -0.42 13.52
CA GLN A 107 -3.92 -1.71 13.80
C GLN A 107 -2.61 -1.90 13.01
N ALA A 108 -2.41 -1.14 11.93
CA ALA A 108 -1.25 -1.26 11.06
C ALA A 108 -0.09 -0.33 11.46
N VAL A 109 -0.32 0.58 12.40
CA VAL A 109 0.61 1.66 12.78
C VAL A 109 0.81 1.72 14.28
N ASP A 110 1.88 2.38 14.72
CA ASP A 110 2.08 2.72 16.13
C ASP A 110 1.40 4.07 16.43
N PRO A 111 0.33 4.11 17.24
CA PRO A 111 -0.41 5.36 17.50
C PRO A 111 0.45 6.49 18.07
N ASP A 112 1.54 6.16 18.78
CA ASP A 112 2.40 7.17 19.41
C ASP A 112 3.32 7.90 18.39
N LEU A 113 3.44 7.34 17.18
CA LEU A 113 4.28 7.89 16.10
C LEU A 113 3.46 8.57 15.00
N GLU A 114 2.13 8.53 15.07
CA GLU A 114 1.24 8.91 13.96
C GLU A 114 0.40 10.15 14.25
N ASN A 115 0.02 10.86 13.19
CA ASN A 115 -1.01 11.89 13.27
C ASN A 115 -2.36 11.30 12.86
N GLU A 116 -3.17 10.92 13.85
CA GLU A 116 -4.48 10.27 13.60
C GLU A 116 -5.43 11.13 12.74
N GLU A 117 -5.47 12.44 12.97
CA GLU A 117 -6.33 13.34 12.21
C GLU A 117 -5.89 13.39 10.74
N TYR A 118 -4.58 13.48 10.50
CA TYR A 118 -4.02 13.45 9.16
C TYR A 118 -4.29 12.12 8.44
N LEU A 119 -4.14 10.98 9.13
CA LEU A 119 -4.45 9.67 8.57
C LEU A 119 -5.93 9.53 8.23
N LYS A 120 -6.82 10.11 9.04
CA LYS A 120 -8.27 10.12 8.79
C LYS A 120 -8.61 10.95 7.55
N GLU A 121 -7.96 12.09 7.36
CA GLU A 121 -8.15 12.93 6.16
C GLU A 121 -7.58 12.30 4.89
N ASN A 122 -6.54 11.46 5.02
CA ASN A 122 -5.83 10.82 3.93
C ASN A 122 -6.05 9.30 3.88
N TYR A 123 -7.23 8.83 4.29
CA TYR A 123 -7.49 7.41 4.49
C TYR A 123 -7.31 6.55 3.22
N ILE A 124 -7.55 7.09 2.02
CA ILE A 124 -7.35 6.35 0.75
C ILE A 124 -5.86 6.15 0.51
N LEU A 125 -5.05 7.19 0.73
CA LEU A 125 -3.60 7.14 0.58
C LEU A 125 -2.96 6.24 1.63
N ALA A 126 -3.45 6.30 2.87
CA ALA A 126 -3.05 5.39 3.94
C ALA A 126 -3.30 3.93 3.52
N MET A 127 -4.50 3.62 3.05
CA MET A 127 -4.85 2.26 2.60
C MET A 127 -4.03 1.81 1.39
N LEU A 128 -3.72 2.73 0.47
CA LEU A 128 -2.86 2.47 -0.69
C LEU A 128 -1.44 2.07 -0.27
N LEU A 129 -0.82 2.82 0.64
CA LEU A 129 0.53 2.50 1.14
C LEU A 129 0.54 1.22 1.99
N LEU A 130 -0.51 0.97 2.77
CA LEU A 130 -0.65 -0.30 3.49
C LEU A 130 -0.82 -1.49 2.54
N MET A 131 -1.47 -1.29 1.39
CA MET A 131 -1.53 -2.28 0.33
C MET A 131 -0.16 -2.48 -0.33
N PHE A 132 0.70 -1.47 -0.43
CA PHE A 132 2.06 -1.65 -0.96
C PHE A 132 2.91 -2.58 -0.08
N ASP A 133 2.69 -2.51 1.22
CA ASP A 133 3.35 -3.33 2.23
C ASP A 133 2.71 -4.71 2.46
N ASN A 134 1.71 -5.10 1.65
CA ASN A 134 0.93 -6.29 1.94
C ASN A 134 1.82 -7.56 1.98
N ASP A 135 1.48 -8.49 2.87
CA ASP A 135 2.10 -9.81 3.02
C ASP A 135 1.17 -10.94 2.55
N LEU A 136 -0.03 -10.55 2.07
CA LEU A 136 -1.09 -11.45 1.69
C LEU A 136 -0.94 -11.86 0.23
N ASP A 137 -1.39 -13.08 -0.07
CA ASP A 137 -1.55 -13.53 -1.45
C ASP A 137 -2.71 -12.80 -2.12
N THR A 138 -2.58 -11.52 -2.46
CA THR A 138 -3.61 -10.87 -3.27
C THR A 138 -3.48 -11.25 -4.75
N GLY A 139 -2.58 -12.16 -5.13
CA GLY A 139 -2.35 -12.60 -6.51
C GLY A 139 -1.28 -11.77 -7.22
N LYS A 140 -1.38 -11.63 -8.55
CA LYS A 140 -0.38 -10.95 -9.40
C LYS A 140 -0.44 -9.42 -9.34
N GLU A 141 -0.69 -8.85 -8.17
CA GLU A 141 -0.96 -7.42 -7.99
C GLU A 141 0.31 -6.60 -7.75
N ASP A 142 1.48 -7.22 -7.59
CA ASP A 142 2.75 -6.48 -7.57
C ASP A 142 2.93 -5.62 -8.83
N TYR A 143 2.56 -6.15 -10.01
CA TYR A 143 2.54 -5.37 -11.24
C TYR A 143 1.61 -4.14 -11.13
N LEU A 144 0.48 -4.25 -10.42
CA LEU A 144 -0.42 -3.13 -10.22
C LEU A 144 0.23 -2.05 -9.34
N LEU A 145 1.07 -2.40 -8.36
CA LEU A 145 1.75 -1.42 -7.50
C LEU A 145 2.66 -0.50 -8.30
N GLN A 146 3.50 -1.07 -9.18
CA GLN A 146 4.33 -0.27 -10.09
C GLN A 146 3.48 0.49 -11.11
N LEU A 147 2.41 -0.12 -11.63
CA LEU A 147 1.52 0.56 -12.57
C LEU A 147 0.84 1.78 -11.94
N ILE A 148 0.52 1.72 -10.65
CA ILE A 148 -0.02 2.84 -9.88
C ILE A 148 0.95 4.01 -9.91
N VAL A 149 2.19 3.77 -9.48
CA VAL A 149 3.25 4.78 -9.45
C VAL A 149 3.51 5.36 -10.85
N GLN A 150 3.69 4.51 -11.85
CA GLN A 150 3.91 4.94 -13.25
C GLN A 150 2.74 5.75 -13.80
N SER A 151 1.50 5.38 -13.47
CA SER A 151 0.31 6.11 -13.94
C SER A 151 0.22 7.51 -13.33
N MET A 152 0.71 7.71 -12.10
CA MET A 152 0.79 9.02 -11.47
C MET A 152 1.80 9.91 -12.19
N ASP A 153 2.98 9.39 -12.51
CA ASP A 153 4.01 10.12 -13.24
C ASP A 153 3.59 10.50 -14.65
N LEU A 154 2.98 9.56 -15.38
CA LEU A 154 2.45 9.77 -16.72
C LEU A 154 1.18 10.64 -16.73
N GLY A 155 0.56 10.84 -15.56
CA GLY A 155 -0.67 11.62 -15.43
C GLY A 155 -1.89 10.94 -16.06
N VAL A 156 -1.99 9.63 -15.90
CA VAL A 156 -3.08 8.78 -16.44
C VAL A 156 -3.69 7.87 -15.37
N LEU A 157 -3.54 8.24 -14.08
CA LEU A 157 -4.04 7.48 -12.93
C LEU A 157 -5.53 7.14 -13.05
N GLU A 158 -6.33 8.04 -13.62
CA GLU A 158 -7.76 7.85 -13.89
C GLU A 158 -8.07 6.63 -14.76
N ASN A 159 -7.16 6.21 -15.64
CA ASN A 159 -7.38 5.07 -16.53
C ASN A 159 -7.30 3.72 -15.81
N ILE A 160 -6.68 3.69 -14.63
CA ILE A 160 -6.51 2.47 -13.84
C ILE A 160 -7.23 2.54 -12.50
N ILE A 161 -7.91 3.65 -12.16
CA ILE A 161 -8.49 3.85 -10.83
C ILE A 161 -9.42 2.70 -10.43
N TYR A 162 -10.22 2.18 -11.35
CA TYR A 162 -11.09 1.03 -11.08
C TYR A 162 -10.30 -0.20 -10.62
N SER A 163 -9.18 -0.49 -11.28
CA SER A 163 -8.29 -1.60 -10.89
C SER A 163 -7.66 -1.38 -9.52
N ILE A 164 -7.28 -0.13 -9.20
CA ILE A 164 -6.76 0.22 -7.87
C ILE A 164 -7.83 -0.03 -6.80
N MET A 165 -9.06 0.42 -7.05
CA MET A 165 -10.17 0.29 -6.10
C MET A 165 -10.54 -1.18 -5.86
N GLU A 166 -10.57 -2.01 -6.89
CA GLU A 166 -10.84 -3.45 -6.75
C GLU A 166 -9.70 -4.19 -6.01
N ALA A 167 -8.44 -3.80 -6.24
CA ALA A 167 -7.31 -4.33 -5.49
C ALA A 167 -7.38 -3.95 -4.00
N LEU A 168 -7.71 -2.68 -3.70
CA LEU A 168 -7.94 -2.23 -2.33
C LEU A 168 -9.09 -3.00 -1.66
N LYS A 169 -10.22 -3.20 -2.35
CA LYS A 169 -11.34 -4.01 -1.86
C LYS A 169 -10.89 -5.41 -1.46
N LYS A 170 -10.11 -6.05 -2.33
CA LYS A 170 -9.60 -7.42 -2.13
C LYS A 170 -8.59 -7.48 -0.99
N TYR A 171 -7.67 -6.53 -0.93
CA TYR A 171 -6.69 -6.40 0.14
C TYR A 171 -7.39 -6.30 1.51
N VAL A 172 -8.34 -5.37 1.63
CA VAL A 172 -9.12 -5.17 2.85
C VAL A 172 -9.88 -6.42 3.24
N THR A 173 -10.63 -7.00 2.31
CA THR A 173 -11.44 -8.19 2.56
C THR A 173 -10.58 -9.36 3.06
N LYS A 174 -9.42 -9.59 2.45
CA LYS A 174 -8.49 -10.64 2.88
C LYS A 174 -7.87 -10.35 4.25
N ARG A 175 -7.50 -9.11 4.51
CA ARG A 175 -6.90 -8.71 5.79
C ARG A 175 -7.90 -8.88 6.93
N SER A 176 -9.17 -8.47 6.74
CA SER A 176 -10.24 -8.71 7.72
C SER A 176 -10.49 -10.20 7.98
N ALA A 177 -10.42 -11.04 6.94
CA ALA A 177 -10.58 -12.49 7.09
C ALA A 177 -9.40 -13.15 7.82
N GLY A 178 -8.16 -12.70 7.56
CA GLY A 178 -6.95 -13.20 8.23
C GLY A 178 -6.92 -12.88 9.72
N VAL A 179 -7.30 -11.66 10.11
CA VAL A 179 -7.39 -11.25 11.53
C VAL A 179 -8.41 -12.08 12.31
N GLN A 180 -9.55 -12.43 11.71
CA GLN A 180 -10.54 -13.31 12.35
C GLN A 180 -10.00 -14.73 12.57
N GLN A 181 -9.06 -15.21 11.74
CA GLN A 181 -8.52 -16.55 11.85
C GLN A 181 -7.43 -16.67 12.93
N GLU A 182 -6.66 -15.59 13.16
CA GLU A 182 -5.66 -15.52 14.26
C GLU A 182 -6.31 -15.38 15.65
N LEU A 183 -7.49 -14.77 15.76
CA LEU A 183 -8.24 -14.63 17.03
C LEU A 183 -8.91 -15.94 17.50
N ILE A 184 -8.94 -16.98 16.67
CA ILE A 184 -9.61 -18.27 16.95
C ILE A 184 -8.58 -19.36 17.35
N LEU A 185 -7.28 -19.08 17.28
CA LEU A 185 -6.19 -19.98 17.68
C LEU A 185 -5.54 -19.54 19.01
#